data_AF-A0A352S9W2-F1
#
_entry.id   AF-A0A352S9W2-F1
#
_cell.length_a   1.000
_cell.length_b   1.000
_cell.length_c   1.000
_cell.angle_alpha   90.00
_cell.angle_beta   90.00
_cell.angle_gamma   90.00
#
_symmetry.space_group_name_H-M   'P 1'
#
loop_
_entity.id
_entity.type
_entity.pdbx_description
1 polymer ?
#
loop_
_entity_poly.entity_id
_entity_poly.type
_entity_poly.pdbx_seq_one_letter_code
_entity_poly.pdbx_strand_id
1 'polypeptide(L)' 'DFLPSDARASVLHGIGAGLPVGRVGTASGLAQAGLFLIANGFATGTVLQIDGDYARTAIGRA' A
#
# COMPACT_ATOMS: atom_id res chain seq x y z
N ASP A 1 -7.62 -19.86 -5.17
CA ASP A 1 -7.70 -18.43 -4.84
C ASP A 1 -8.56 -18.28 -3.59
N PHE A 2 -8.19 -17.43 -2.63
CA PHE A 2 -8.92 -17.31 -1.34
C PHE A 2 -10.25 -16.54 -1.50
N LEU A 3 -10.36 -15.70 -2.53
CA LEU A 3 -11.58 -14.99 -2.90
C LEU A 3 -11.98 -15.38 -4.33
N PRO A 4 -13.27 -15.59 -4.62
CA PRO A 4 -13.77 -15.65 -5.99
C PRO A 4 -13.35 -14.39 -6.76
N SER A 5 -13.03 -14.54 -8.06
CA SER A 5 -12.56 -13.44 -8.92
C SER A 5 -13.47 -12.21 -8.86
N ASP A 6 -14.77 -12.46 -8.86
CA ASP A 6 -15.82 -11.44 -8.98
C ASP A 6 -15.96 -10.69 -7.64
N ALA A 7 -15.77 -11.40 -6.53
CA ALA A 7 -15.75 -10.82 -5.19
C ALA A 7 -14.47 -10.03 -4.91
N ARG A 8 -13.33 -10.45 -5.50
CA ARG A 8 -12.02 -9.85 -5.25
C ARG A 8 -11.97 -8.37 -5.59
N ALA A 9 -12.53 -7.98 -6.75
CA ALA A 9 -12.54 -6.58 -7.17
C ALA A 9 -13.35 -5.70 -6.20
N SER A 10 -14.52 -6.16 -5.77
CA SER A 10 -15.38 -5.46 -4.83
C SER A 10 -14.71 -5.29 -3.46
N VAL A 11 -14.10 -6.35 -2.93
CA VAL A 11 -13.38 -6.32 -1.66
C VAL A 11 -12.21 -5.33 -1.70
N LEU A 12 -11.38 -5.38 -2.75
CA LEU A 12 -10.25 -4.46 -2.91
C LEU A 12 -10.71 -3.01 -3.06
N HIS A 13 -11.80 -2.76 -3.76
CA HIS A 13 -12.40 -1.43 -3.85
C HIS A 13 -12.86 -0.93 -2.47
N GLY A 14 -13.56 -1.77 -1.70
CA GLY A 14 -13.99 -1.44 -0.34
C GLY A 14 -12.84 -1.11 0.61
N ILE A 15 -11.76 -1.91 0.57
CA ILE A 15 -10.53 -1.63 1.34
C ILE A 15 -9.93 -0.29 0.92
N GLY A 16 -9.77 -0.07 -0.40
CA GLY A 16 -9.17 1.14 -0.94
C GLY A 16 -9.91 2.42 -0.57
N ALA A 17 -11.25 2.38 -0.58
CA ALA A 17 -12.09 3.52 -0.21
C ALA A 17 -11.91 3.96 1.25
N GLY A 18 -11.44 3.07 2.13
CA GLY A 18 -11.14 3.38 3.54
C GLY A 18 -9.74 3.97 3.78
N LEU A 19 -8.88 3.98 2.76
CA LEU A 19 -7.53 4.52 2.86
C LEU A 19 -7.52 6.02 2.49
N PRO A 20 -6.69 6.85 3.13
CA PRO A 20 -6.52 8.25 2.71
C PRO A 20 -6.13 8.41 1.23
N VAL A 21 -5.35 7.46 0.69
CA VAL A 21 -4.98 7.45 -0.74
C VAL A 21 -6.13 7.01 -1.67
N GLY A 22 -7.25 6.52 -1.11
CA GLY A 22 -8.47 6.16 -1.84
C GLY A 22 -8.37 4.90 -2.72
N ARG A 23 -7.29 4.12 -2.61
CA ARG A 23 -7.09 2.89 -3.40
C ARG A 23 -6.14 1.91 -2.73
N VAL A 24 -6.25 0.64 -3.09
CA VAL A 24 -5.23 -0.37 -2.73
C VAL A 24 -3.91 -0.15 -3.48
N GLY A 25 -2.82 -0.63 -2.89
CA GLY A 25 -1.52 -0.70 -3.53
C GLY A 25 -1.52 -1.63 -4.74
N THR A 26 -0.58 -1.41 -5.66
CA THR A 26 -0.37 -2.24 -6.84
C THR A 26 1.06 -2.74 -6.89
N ALA A 27 1.29 -3.88 -7.55
CA ALA A 27 2.64 -4.41 -7.77
C ALA A 27 3.55 -3.39 -8.47
N SER A 28 3.02 -2.66 -9.46
CA SER A 28 3.75 -1.58 -10.12
C SER A 28 4.14 -0.46 -9.16
N GLY A 29 3.29 -0.12 -8.19
CA GLY A 29 3.61 0.87 -7.16
C GLY A 29 4.76 0.43 -6.26
N LEU A 30 4.78 -0.85 -5.86
CA LEU A 30 5.88 -1.41 -5.07
C LEU A 30 7.19 -1.44 -5.87
N ALA A 31 7.14 -1.80 -7.16
CA ALA A 31 8.32 -1.80 -8.02
C ALA A 31 8.94 -0.38 -8.13
N GLN A 32 8.11 0.64 -8.30
CA GLN A 32 8.58 2.04 -8.34
C GLN A 32 9.20 2.48 -7.01
N ALA A 33 8.61 2.12 -5.88
CA ALA A 33 9.19 2.42 -4.57
C ALA A 33 10.53 1.70 -4.33
N GLY A 34 10.66 0.46 -4.81
CA GLY A 34 11.92 -0.28 -4.81
C GLY A 34 12.99 0.42 -5.65
N LEU A 35 12.66 0.83 -6.88
CA LEU A 35 13.56 1.60 -7.74
C LEU A 35 13.97 2.93 -7.11
N PHE A 36 13.04 3.64 -6.48
CA PHE A 36 13.32 4.87 -5.73
C PHE A 36 14.36 4.63 -4.62
N LEU A 37 14.20 3.57 -3.83
CA LEU A 37 15.12 3.28 -2.73
C LEU A 37 16.49 2.80 -3.25
N ILE A 38 16.51 1.91 -4.26
CA ILE A 38 17.75 1.41 -4.89
C ILE A 38 18.55 2.54 -5.53
N ALA A 39 17.88 3.52 -6.14
CA ALA A 39 18.54 4.67 -6.74
C ALA A 39 19.10 5.67 -5.71
N ASN A 40 18.81 5.49 -4.42
CA ASN A 40 19.32 6.35 -3.36
C ASN A 40 20.63 5.80 -2.76
N GLY A 41 21.76 6.41 -3.10
CA GLY A 41 23.09 5.99 -2.63
C GLY A 41 23.44 6.35 -1.19
N PHE A 42 22.56 7.04 -0.45
CA PHE A 42 22.80 7.52 0.91
C PHE A 42 21.87 6.88 1.95
N ALA A 43 20.77 6.27 1.53
CA ALA A 43 19.78 5.67 2.42
C ALA A 43 20.21 4.26 2.85
N THR A 44 20.21 4.01 4.15
CA THR A 44 20.45 2.69 4.74
C THR A 44 19.71 2.56 6.07
N GLY A 45 19.46 1.33 6.52
CA GLY A 45 18.91 1.04 7.85
C GLY A 45 17.51 1.59 8.12
N THR A 46 16.73 1.89 7.08
CA THR A 46 15.40 2.51 7.20
C THR A 46 14.28 1.61 6.66
N VAL A 47 13.06 1.84 7.14
CA VAL A 47 11.84 1.20 6.64
C VAL A 47 11.06 2.21 5.80
N LEU A 48 10.86 1.91 4.52
CA LEU A 48 9.98 2.67 3.65
C LEU A 48 8.56 2.09 3.72
N GLN A 49 7.67 2.78 4.43
CA GLN A 49 6.27 2.38 4.54
C GLN A 49 5.50 2.71 3.25
N ILE A 50 4.81 1.71 2.69
CA ILE A 50 4.02 1.86 1.44
C ILE A 50 2.65 1.21 1.66
N ASP A 51 1.75 1.94 2.31
CA ASP A 51 0.47 1.38 2.77
C ASP A 51 -0.75 2.28 2.46
N GLY A 52 -0.56 3.36 1.71
CA GLY A 52 -1.63 4.31 1.43
C GLY A 52 -2.10 5.07 2.67
N ASP A 53 -1.21 5.25 3.66
CA ASP A 53 -1.44 5.97 4.91
C ASP A 53 -2.37 5.23 5.89
N TYR A 54 -2.40 3.91 5.74
CA TYR A 54 -3.15 2.99 6.58
C TYR A 54 -2.64 3.03 8.03
N ALA A 55 -1.33 2.84 8.25
CA ALA A 55 -0.77 2.72 9.60
C ALA A 55 -1.01 3.98 10.46
N ARG A 56 -0.92 5.17 9.85
CA ARG A 56 -1.15 6.43 10.56
C ARG A 56 -2.62 6.63 10.91
N THR A 57 -3.54 6.19 10.03
CA THR A 57 -4.98 6.27 10.28
C THR A 57 -5.43 5.26 11.34
N ALA A 58 -4.82 4.07 11.38
CA ALA A 58 -5.13 3.05 12.37
C ALA A 58 -4.77 3.48 13.81
N ILE A 59 -3.66 4.20 13.99
CA ILE A 59 -3.20 4.69 15.30
C ILE A 59 -4.11 5.78 15.89
N GLY A 60 -4.87 6.50 15.05
CA GLY A 60 -5.83 7.53 15.49
C GLY A 60 -7.25 7.02 15.79
N ARG A 61 -7.53 5.72 15.63
CA ARG A 61 -8.85 5.10 15.87
C ARG A 61 -8.86 4.11 17.04
N ALA A 62 -7.79 4.04 17.81
CA ALA A 62 -7.69 3.25 19.05
C ALA A 62 -8.13 4.08 20.26
#